data_AF-A0A8H7YEF7-F1
#
_entry.id   AF-A0A8H7YEF7-F1
#
_cell.length_a   1.000
_cell.length_b   1.000
_cell.length_c   1.000
_cell.angle_alpha   90.00
_cell.angle_beta   90.00
_cell.angle_gamma   90.00
#
_symmetry.space_group_name_H-M   'P 1'
#
loop_
_entity.id
_entity.type
_entity.pdbx_description
1 polymer ?
#
loop_
_entity_poly.entity_id
_entity_poly.type
_entity_poly.pdbx_seq_one_letter_code
_entity_poly.pdbx_strand_id
1 'polypeptide(L)'
;MAELFIAISQPRNQTLGTYHWALYLQISSTEHAIFQIVGDPCNFKYDECSAAPQNSIHHIENIRVAEIDHVDHFRQVVKDQKIENEMYNWGCQ
;
A
#
# COMPACT_ATOMS: atom_id res chain seq x y z
N MET A 1 8.78 6.67 -16.58
CA MET A 1 8.43 7.42 -15.35
C MET A 1 7.21 6.74 -14.77
N ALA A 2 7.28 6.36 -13.51
CA ALA A 2 6.18 5.72 -12.80
C ALA A 2 5.38 6.78 -12.01
N GLU A 3 4.10 6.55 -11.80
CA GLU A 3 3.24 7.43 -11.01
C GLU A 3 2.93 6.79 -9.67
N LEU A 4 3.15 7.54 -8.59
CA LEU A 4 2.89 7.12 -7.22
C LEU A 4 1.55 7.68 -6.75
N PHE A 5 0.76 6.82 -6.12
CA PHE A 5 -0.54 7.14 -5.54
C PHE A 5 -0.65 6.57 -4.13
N ILE A 6 -1.56 7.15 -3.34
CA ILE A 6 -2.17 6.50 -2.18
C ILE A 6 -3.46 5.85 -2.66
N ALA A 7 -3.54 4.53 -2.60
CA ALA A 7 -4.75 3.78 -2.92
C ALA A 7 -5.60 3.60 -1.66
N ILE A 8 -6.83 4.11 -1.68
CA ILE A 8 -7.80 4.00 -0.58
C ILE A 8 -8.79 2.89 -0.90
N SER A 9 -9.07 2.06 0.10
CA SER A 9 -9.97 0.92 -0.01
C SER A 9 -10.80 0.69 1.25
N GLN A 10 -11.95 0.06 1.10
CA GLN A 10 -12.80 -0.36 2.21
C GLN A 10 -12.29 -1.68 2.80
N PRO A 11 -12.18 -1.81 4.14
CA PRO A 11 -11.78 -3.06 4.76
C PRO A 11 -12.79 -4.20 4.48
N ARG A 12 -12.30 -5.44 4.38
CA ARG A 12 -13.17 -6.61 4.28
C ARG A 12 -13.93 -6.81 5.61
N ASN A 13 -15.24 -7.03 5.52
CA ASN A 13 -16.11 -7.37 6.66
C ASN A 13 -16.21 -6.33 7.79
N GLN A 14 -15.85 -5.06 7.57
CA GLN A 14 -16.10 -3.99 8.56
C GLN A 14 -17.26 -3.09 8.16
N THR A 15 -18.04 -2.68 9.16
CA THR A 15 -19.23 -1.84 9.03
C THR A 15 -18.86 -0.38 9.35
N LEU A 16 -18.81 0.45 8.30
CA LEU A 16 -18.86 1.92 8.27
C LEU A 16 -17.86 2.70 9.16
N GLY A 17 -16.91 3.38 8.52
CA GLY A 17 -16.14 4.48 9.11
C GLY A 17 -14.61 4.36 9.01
N THR A 18 -14.10 3.16 8.73
CA THR A 18 -12.66 2.88 8.60
C THR A 18 -12.28 2.66 7.14
N TYR A 19 -11.13 3.20 6.74
CA TYR A 19 -10.57 3.05 5.41
C TYR A 19 -9.15 2.52 5.51
N HIS A 20 -8.80 1.58 4.64
CA HIS A 20 -7.42 1.13 4.46
C HIS A 20 -6.77 1.93 3.36
N TRP A 21 -5.48 2.21 3.52
CA TRP A 21 -4.68 2.83 2.49
C TRP A 21 -3.38 2.04 2.27
N ALA A 22 -2.88 2.08 1.04
CA ALA A 22 -1.61 1.50 0.65
C ALA A 22 -0.93 2.39 -0.39
N LEU A 23 0.40 2.28 -0.50
CA LEU A 23 1.10 2.94 -1.60
C LEU A 23 0.94 2.11 -2.87
N TYR A 24 0.52 2.77 -3.95
CA TYR A 24 0.35 2.17 -5.27
C TYR A 24 1.26 2.88 -6.27
N LEU A 25 2.12 2.11 -6.94
CA LEU A 25 3.00 2.58 -7.99
C LEU A 25 2.55 2.01 -9.32
N GLN A 26 2.20 2.90 -10.24
CA GLN A 26 1.91 2.58 -11.63
C GLN A 26 3.17 2.76 -12.46
N ILE A 27 3.82 1.66 -12.83
CA ILE A 27 5.10 1.67 -13.56
C ILE A 27 4.84 1.81 -15.06
N SER A 28 3.79 1.13 -15.55
CA SER A 28 3.28 1.26 -16.91
C SER A 28 1.76 1.01 -16.93
N SER A 29 1.16 0.95 -18.11
CA SER A 29 -0.27 0.58 -18.25
C SER A 29 -0.57 -0.86 -17.83
N THR A 30 0.44 -1.71 -17.72
CA THR A 30 0.31 -3.15 -17.39
C THR A 30 1.09 -3.56 -16.17
N GLU A 31 2.04 -2.73 -15.71
CA GLU A 31 2.89 -3.02 -14.57
C GLU A 31 2.52 -2.14 -13.38
N HIS A 32 2.21 -2.81 -12.28
CA HIS A 32 1.65 -2.23 -11.06
C HIS A 32 2.37 -2.83 -9.87
N ALA A 33 2.55 -2.03 -8.82
CA ALA A 33 3.03 -2.49 -7.53
C ALA A 33 2.23 -1.83 -6.41
N ILE A 34 1.75 -2.63 -5.46
CA ILE A 34 1.15 -2.15 -4.21
C ILE A 34 2.10 -2.54 -3.09
N PHE A 35 2.49 -1.56 -2.29
CA PHE A 35 3.31 -1.76 -1.10
C PHE A 35 2.43 -1.72 0.13
N GLN A 36 2.47 -2.79 0.91
CA GLN A 36 1.62 -2.93 2.08
C GLN A 36 2.33 -3.66 3.22
N ILE A 37 1.84 -3.43 4.43
CA ILE A 37 2.21 -4.18 5.61
C ILE A 37 1.03 -5.07 5.96
N VAL A 38 1.27 -6.37 6.05
CA VAL A 38 0.25 -7.38 6.31
C VAL A 38 0.62 -8.23 7.51
N GLY A 39 -0.37 -8.89 8.09
CA GLY A 39 -0.19 -9.77 9.25
C GLY A 39 -0.92 -9.25 10.49
N ASP A 40 -0.59 -9.87 11.61
CA ASP A 40 -1.22 -9.63 12.90
C ASP A 40 -0.29 -8.83 13.82
N PRO A 41 -0.82 -8.23 14.91
CA PRO A 41 -0.01 -7.55 15.91
C PRO A 41 1.20 -8.40 16.33
N CYS A 42 2.37 -7.76 16.41
CA CYS A 42 3.68 -8.36 16.69
C CYS A 42 4.26 -9.29 15.60
N ASN A 43 3.60 -9.44 14.46
CA ASN A 43 4.06 -10.29 13.34
C ASN A 43 3.76 -9.68 11.97
N PHE A 44 3.81 -8.34 11.88
CA PHE A 44 3.67 -7.62 10.63
C PHE A 44 4.86 -7.88 9.70
N LYS A 45 4.56 -8.00 8.41
CA LYS A 45 5.53 -8.25 7.35
C LYS A 45 5.26 -7.35 6.17
N TYR A 46 6.34 -7.00 5.49
CA TYR A 46 6.27 -6.33 4.20
C TYR A 46 5.68 -7.31 3.18
N ASP A 47 4.77 -6.81 2.36
CA ASP A 47 4.24 -7.50 1.20
C ASP A 47 4.17 -6.56 -0.01
N GLU A 48 4.48 -7.10 -1.18
CA GLU A 48 4.41 -6.38 -2.44
C GLU A 48 3.54 -7.16 -3.42
N CYS A 49 2.46 -6.53 -3.88
CA CYS A 49 1.49 -7.16 -4.75
C CYS A 49 1.47 -6.51 -6.13
N SER A 50 1.56 -7.33 -7.18
CA SER A 50 1.42 -6.89 -8.57
C SER A 50 -0.06 -6.86 -8.97
N ALA A 51 -0.80 -5.87 -8.48
CA ALA A 51 -2.22 -5.69 -8.80
C ALA A 51 -2.56 -4.21 -8.98
N ALA A 52 -3.54 -3.94 -9.84
CA ALA A 52 -4.13 -2.62 -9.98
C ALA A 52 -5.25 -2.46 -8.94
N PRO A 53 -5.19 -1.46 -8.02
CA PRO A 53 -6.20 -1.27 -7.00
C PRO A 53 -7.61 -1.14 -7.56
N GLN A 54 -7.78 -0.52 -8.74
CA GLN A 54 -9.10 -0.27 -9.34
C GLN A 54 -9.86 -1.57 -9.69
N ASN A 55 -9.17 -2.70 -9.79
CA ASN A 55 -9.81 -3.98 -10.08
C ASN A 55 -10.44 -4.63 -8.83
N SER A 56 -10.22 -4.06 -7.63
CA SER A 56 -10.81 -4.52 -6.39
C SER A 56 -12.21 -3.93 -6.19
N ILE A 57 -13.19 -4.75 -5.83
CA ILE A 57 -14.53 -4.30 -5.43
C ILE A 57 -14.52 -3.39 -4.19
N HIS A 58 -13.42 -3.40 -3.43
CA HIS A 58 -13.23 -2.59 -2.24
C HIS A 58 -12.51 -1.27 -2.53
N HIS A 59 -12.12 -1.02 -3.78
CA HIS A 59 -11.44 0.21 -4.14
C HIS A 59 -12.37 1.42 -4.03
N ILE A 60 -11.83 2.53 -3.52
CA ILE A 60 -12.55 3.80 -3.41
C ILE A 60 -11.93 4.83 -4.34
N GLU A 61 -10.66 5.15 -4.12
CA GLU A 61 -9.95 6.17 -4.92
C GLU A 61 -8.44 5.99 -4.88
N ASN A 62 -7.76 6.61 -5.85
CA ASN A 62 -6.31 6.76 -5.88
C ASN A 62 -5.96 8.25 -5.83
N ILE A 63 -5.23 8.66 -4.80
CA ILE A 63 -4.76 10.04 -4.65
C ILE A 63 -3.34 10.13 -5.19
N ARG A 64 -3.13 10.91 -6.25
CA ARG A 64 -1.80 11.09 -6.85
C ARG A 64 -0.86 11.81 -5.88
N VAL A 65 0.35 11.29 -5.73
CA VAL A 65 1.39 11.84 -4.85
C VAL A 65 2.52 12.46 -5.66
N ALA A 66 3.14 11.68 -6.54
CA ALA A 66 4.38 12.09 -7.22
C ALA A 66 4.66 11.26 -8.48
N GLU A 67 5.63 11.72 -9.26
CA GLU A 67 6.29 10.94 -10.30
C GLU A 67 7.61 10.36 -9.76
N ILE A 68 7.92 9.14 -10.16
CA ILE A 68 9.10 8.39 -9.73
C ILE A 68 9.88 7.97 -10.97
N ASP A 69 11.09 8.51 -11.12
CA ASP A 69 11.99 8.17 -12.23
C ASP A 69 12.76 6.87 -11.99
N HIS A 70 13.23 6.66 -10.76
CA HIS A 70 14.08 5.53 -10.37
C HIS A 70 13.27 4.49 -9.59
N VAL A 71 12.46 3.72 -10.31
CA VAL A 71 11.52 2.74 -9.74
C VAL A 71 12.21 1.73 -8.82
N ASP A 72 13.33 1.14 -9.25
CA ASP A 72 14.02 0.11 -8.46
C ASP A 72 14.59 0.67 -7.16
N HIS A 73 15.14 1.89 -7.21
CA HIS A 73 15.63 2.57 -6.02
C HIS A 73 14.48 2.91 -5.07
N PHE A 74 13.35 3.38 -5.59
CA PHE A 74 12.17 3.64 -4.76
C PHE A 74 11.66 2.36 -4.08
N ARG A 75 11.54 1.25 -4.82
CA ARG A 75 11.17 -0.06 -4.27
C ARG A 75 12.11 -0.48 -3.14
N GLN A 76 13.41 -0.29 -3.32
CA GLN A 76 14.40 -0.60 -2.28
C GLN A 76 14.20 0.27 -1.03
N VAL A 77 14.01 1.58 -1.20
CA VAL A 77 13.75 2.50 -0.07
C VAL A 77 12.51 2.09 0.72
N VAL A 78 11.43 1.67 0.06
CA VAL A 78 10.20 1.21 0.72
C VAL A 78 10.44 -0.12 1.44
N LYS A 79 11.15 -1.06 0.81
CA LYS A 79 11.46 -2.38 1.38
C LYS A 79 12.39 -2.32 2.59
N ASP A 80 13.32 -1.36 2.60
CA ASP A 80 14.28 -1.18 3.69
C ASP A 80 13.68 -0.45 4.90
N GLN A 81 12.42 -0.01 4.84
CA GLN A 81 11.74 0.58 5.98
C GLN A 81 11.57 -0.44 7.11
N LYS A 82 11.95 -0.03 8.33
CA LYS A 82 11.82 -0.88 9.51
C LYS A 82 10.34 -1.03 9.87
N ILE A 83 9.87 -2.27 9.97
CA ILE A 83 8.54 -2.59 10.49
C ILE A 83 8.64 -2.69 12.02
N GLU A 84 7.90 -1.82 12.72
CA GLU A 84 7.87 -1.83 14.18
C GLU A 84 6.88 -2.88 14.69
N ASN A 85 7.41 -4.08 14.96
CA ASN A 85 6.66 -5.18 15.56
C ASN A 85 6.64 -5.16 17.10
N GLU A 86 7.40 -4.27 17.74
CA GLU A 86 7.49 -4.17 19.20
C GLU A 86 6.37 -3.31 19.82
N MET A 87 5.60 -2.59 18.98
CA MET A 87 4.52 -1.72 19.43
C MET A 87 3.23 -2.54 19.64
N TYR A 88 2.90 -2.82 20.91
CA TYR A 88 1.70 -3.57 21.32
C TYR A 88 0.38 -2.87 20.98
N ASN A 89 0.40 -1.55 20.79
CA ASN A 89 -0.77 -0.73 20.50
C ASN A 89 -0.48 0.15 19.28
N TRP A 90 -0.85 -0.31 18.10
CA TRP A 90 -1.13 0.61 17.00
C TRP A 90 -2.47 1.27 17.29
N GLY A 91 -2.42 2.55 17.68
CA GLY A 91 -3.61 3.36 17.97
C GLY A 91 -4.39 3.80 16.73
N CYS A 92 -4.32 3.08 15.61
CA CYS A 92 -5.07 3.38 14.39
C CYS A 92 -5.39 2.10 13.61
N GLN A 93 -6.64 1.65 13.67
CA GLN A 93 -7.39 1.06 12.56
C GLN A 93 -8.53 2.02 12.23
#